data_AF-B3PLX2-F1
#
_entry.id   AF-B3PLX2-F1
#
_cell.length_a   1.000
_cell.length_b   1.000
_cell.length_c   1.000
_cell.angle_alpha   90.00
_cell.angle_beta   90.00
_cell.angle_gamma   90.00
#
_symmetry.space_group_name_H-M   'P 1'
#
loop_
_entity.id
_entity.type
_entity.pdbx_description
1 polymer ?
#
loop_
_entity_poly.entity_id
_entity_poly.type
_entity_poly.pdbx_seq_one_letter_code
_entity_poly.pdbx_strand_id
1 'polypeptide(L)'
;MKTIHILIITFSGILFLLFILAIILRNVFFKKTLFVTLDAVKKLEEQKLKIDVKFYSWVYKKTLIIYLPIAISWFLCLTPTIITMVISLDLRNPLFWIAVLLIIVFGFVTTFSFFKLLKIDQHVNSVETVKRSWKNNKSSFFENEVDDQAKYEEFTSKLTSSLSLDFIDHKNAVIKNYNFEKIKLYCMTKQNFSANNLNYLLFIDPEFVLLNNQKLDFKLLSYLRIYLFQKINNSAPFFS
;
A
#
# COMPACT_ATOMS: atom_id res chain seq x y z
N MET A 1 45.56 3.42 14.03
CA MET A 1 45.22 2.76 12.73
C MET A 1 44.18 1.66 12.84
N LYS A 2 44.30 0.67 13.76
CA LYS A 2 43.35 -0.45 13.89
C LYS A 2 41.89 -0.01 14.13
N THR A 3 41.66 0.96 15.02
CA THR A 3 40.31 1.48 15.34
C THR A 3 39.63 2.15 14.13
N ILE A 4 40.40 2.83 13.28
CA ILE A 4 39.90 3.49 12.06
C ILE A 4 39.51 2.44 11.01
N HIS A 5 40.30 1.37 10.86
CA HIS A 5 39.97 0.27 9.94
C HIS A 5 38.72 -0.47 10.38
N ILE A 6 38.57 -0.72 11.69
CA ILE A 6 37.34 -1.32 12.25
C ILE A 6 36.14 -0.42 11.95
N LEU A 7 36.23 0.89 12.20
CA LEU A 7 35.16 1.84 11.90
C LEU A 7 34.75 1.84 10.41
N ILE A 8 35.71 1.83 9.49
CA ILE A 8 35.43 1.77 8.04
C ILE A 8 34.74 0.45 7.67
N ILE A 9 35.21 -0.68 8.20
CA ILE A 9 34.61 -1.99 7.94
C ILE A 9 33.18 -2.05 8.50
N THR A 10 32.95 -1.57 9.73
CA THR A 10 31.62 -1.53 10.33
C THR A 10 30.68 -0.62 9.54
N PHE A 11 31.14 0.58 9.13
CA PHE A 11 30.34 1.52 8.35
C PHE A 11 29.95 0.96 6.97
N SER A 12 30.91 0.35 6.28
CA SER A 12 30.69 -0.26 4.95
C SER A 12 29.80 -1.50 5.00
N GLY A 13 29.95 -2.35 6.04
CA GLY A 13 29.07 -3.51 6.25
C GLY A 13 27.61 -3.11 6.54
N ILE A 14 27.40 -2.05 7.33
CA ILE A 14 26.06 -1.51 7.60
C ILE A 14 25.44 -0.96 6.32
N LEU A 15 26.22 -0.21 5.53
CA LEU A 15 25.81 0.29 4.22
C LEU A 15 25.29 -0.82 3.30
N PHE A 16 26.02 -1.93 3.22
CA PHE A 16 25.64 -3.08 2.42
C PHE A 16 24.35 -3.74 2.93
N LEU A 17 24.22 -3.91 4.24
CA LEU A 17 23.04 -4.52 4.85
C LEU A 17 21.78 -3.65 4.67
N LEU A 18 21.92 -2.33 4.84
CA LEU A 18 20.89 -1.34 4.59
C LEU A 18 20.44 -1.34 3.12
N PHE A 19 21.38 -1.47 2.17
CA PHE A 19 21.06 -1.57 0.75
C PHE A 19 20.28 -2.85 0.41
N ILE A 20 20.69 -4.00 0.96
CA ILE A 20 19.96 -5.27 0.81
C ILE A 20 18.55 -5.15 1.39
N LEU A 21 18.43 -4.57 2.58
CA LEU A 21 17.13 -4.35 3.22
C LEU A 21 16.23 -3.48 2.32
N ALA A 22 16.76 -2.40 1.75
CA ALA A 22 16.02 -1.54 0.82
C ALA A 22 15.50 -2.30 -0.41
N ILE A 23 16.32 -3.18 -1.00
CA ILE A 23 15.93 -4.00 -2.15
C ILE A 23 14.84 -5.01 -1.78
N ILE A 24 15.02 -5.74 -0.67
CA ILE A 24 14.04 -6.73 -0.20
C ILE A 24 12.71 -6.02 0.08
N LEU A 25 12.74 -4.90 0.78
CA LEU A 25 11.55 -4.10 1.07
C LEU A 25 10.85 -3.66 -0.22
N ARG A 26 11.60 -3.06 -1.17
CA ARG A 26 11.07 -2.62 -2.47
C ARG A 26 10.37 -3.76 -3.23
N ASN A 27 10.97 -4.95 -3.25
CA ASN A 27 10.47 -6.06 -4.04
C ASN A 27 9.36 -6.88 -3.36
N VAL A 28 9.41 -7.02 -2.03
CA VAL A 28 8.48 -7.87 -1.27
C VAL A 28 7.24 -7.10 -0.83
N PHE A 29 7.41 -5.89 -0.28
CA PHE A 29 6.32 -5.13 0.32
C PHE A 29 5.75 -4.05 -0.61
N PHE A 30 6.62 -3.29 -1.29
CA PHE A 30 6.18 -2.15 -2.12
C PHE A 30 5.49 -2.58 -3.41
N LYS A 31 6.04 -3.60 -4.09
CA LYS A 31 5.50 -4.05 -5.37
C LYS A 31 4.07 -4.59 -5.31
N LYS A 32 3.69 -5.22 -4.19
CA LYS A 32 2.46 -6.04 -4.12
C LYS A 32 1.22 -5.32 -3.58
N THR A 33 1.37 -4.41 -2.62
CA THR A 33 0.21 -3.88 -1.88
C THR A 33 -0.02 -2.39 -2.10
N LEU A 34 1.03 -1.69 -2.54
CA LEU A 34 1.13 -0.25 -2.36
C LEU A 34 1.27 0.51 -3.68
N PHE A 35 1.95 -0.07 -4.68
CA PHE A 35 1.78 0.42 -6.06
C PHE A 35 0.36 0.17 -6.57
N VAL A 36 -0.27 -0.93 -6.16
CA VAL A 36 -1.65 -1.24 -6.54
C VAL A 36 -2.64 -0.16 -6.08
N THR A 37 -2.47 0.42 -4.89
CA THR A 37 -3.32 1.51 -4.41
C THR A 37 -2.97 2.86 -5.05
N LEU A 38 -1.70 3.12 -5.39
CA LEU A 38 -1.32 4.30 -6.16
C LEU A 38 -1.84 4.25 -7.60
N ASP A 39 -1.77 3.10 -8.24
CA ASP A 39 -2.28 2.87 -9.60
C ASP A 39 -3.80 3.03 -9.63
N ALA A 40 -4.51 2.53 -8.61
CA ALA A 40 -5.94 2.78 -8.44
C ALA A 40 -6.27 4.28 -8.28
N VAL A 41 -5.44 5.06 -7.58
CA VAL A 41 -5.62 6.52 -7.46
C VAL A 41 -5.32 7.25 -8.75
N LYS A 42 -4.30 6.82 -9.50
CA LYS A 42 -4.02 7.39 -10.81
C LYS A 42 -5.19 7.17 -11.76
N LYS A 43 -5.79 5.98 -11.76
CA LYS A 43 -7.02 5.70 -12.53
C LYS A 43 -8.22 6.54 -12.07
N LEU A 44 -8.40 6.73 -10.75
CA LEU A 44 -9.43 7.65 -10.23
C LEU A 44 -9.31 9.05 -10.84
N GLU A 45 -8.09 9.56 -10.94
CA GLU A 45 -7.80 10.87 -11.52
C GLU A 45 -8.04 10.90 -13.03
N GLU A 46 -7.47 9.94 -13.77
CA GLU A 46 -7.62 9.82 -15.22
C GLU A 46 -9.10 9.74 -15.65
N GLN A 47 -9.91 9.00 -14.90
CA GLN A 47 -11.33 8.80 -15.20
C GLN A 47 -12.28 9.78 -14.48
N LYS A 48 -11.74 10.76 -13.75
CA LYS A 48 -12.53 11.75 -12.99
C LYS A 48 -13.56 11.09 -12.07
N LEU A 49 -13.16 10.02 -11.39
CA LEU A 49 -13.98 9.31 -10.42
C LEU A 49 -13.77 9.90 -9.01
N LYS A 50 -14.82 9.90 -8.20
CA LYS A 50 -14.80 10.31 -6.79
C LYS A 50 -14.67 9.07 -5.90
N ILE A 51 -13.95 9.17 -4.79
CA ILE A 51 -13.94 8.17 -3.73
C ILE A 51 -14.21 8.81 -2.38
N ASP A 52 -14.78 8.05 -1.45
CA ASP A 52 -15.04 8.54 -0.10
C ASP A 52 -13.72 8.90 0.63
N VAL A 53 -13.69 10.11 1.21
CA VAL A 53 -12.49 10.66 1.84
C VAL A 53 -12.17 9.93 3.15
N LYS A 54 -13.17 9.47 3.90
CA LYS A 54 -12.93 8.73 5.15
C LYS A 54 -12.33 7.36 4.84
N PHE A 55 -12.89 6.65 3.86
CA PHE A 55 -12.35 5.39 3.36
C PHE A 55 -10.91 5.57 2.87
N TYR A 56 -10.65 6.57 2.02
CA TYR A 56 -9.30 6.80 1.52
C TYR A 56 -8.30 7.15 2.63
N SER A 57 -8.70 7.97 3.61
CA SER A 57 -7.89 8.27 4.79
C SER A 57 -7.59 7.00 5.61
N TRP A 58 -8.55 6.09 5.73
CA TRP A 58 -8.34 4.79 6.36
C TRP A 58 -7.36 3.90 5.56
N VAL A 59 -7.50 3.85 4.22
CA VAL A 59 -6.56 3.15 3.33
C VAL A 59 -5.16 3.71 3.52
N TYR A 60 -5.00 5.04 3.48
CA TYR A 60 -3.73 5.72 3.67
C TYR A 60 -3.10 5.37 5.03
N LYS A 61 -3.87 5.40 6.13
CA LYS A 61 -3.37 5.02 7.46
C LYS A 61 -2.95 3.55 7.52
N LYS A 62 -3.75 2.65 6.94
CA LYS A 62 -3.44 1.22 6.87
C LYS A 62 -2.14 0.99 6.10
N THR A 63 -1.93 1.74 5.01
CA THR A 63 -0.67 1.74 4.27
C THR A 63 0.46 2.35 5.10
N LEU A 64 0.27 3.50 5.77
CA LEU A 64 1.25 4.17 6.65
C LEU A 64 1.80 3.24 7.73
N ILE A 65 0.92 2.43 8.35
CA ILE A 65 1.32 1.45 9.37
C ILE A 65 2.31 0.42 8.81
N ILE A 66 2.22 0.07 7.52
CA ILE A 66 3.19 -0.84 6.88
C ILE A 66 4.57 -0.17 6.75
N TYR A 67 4.62 1.16 6.59
CA TYR A 67 5.87 1.92 6.55
C TYR A 67 6.56 2.04 7.92
N LEU A 68 5.81 1.96 9.01
CA LEU A 68 6.34 2.25 10.35
C LEU A 68 7.42 1.23 10.80
N PRO A 69 7.19 -0.10 10.73
CA PRO A 69 8.23 -1.09 11.07
C PRO A 69 9.48 -0.91 10.22
N ILE A 70 9.30 -0.51 8.96
CA ILE A 70 10.40 -0.30 8.03
C ILE A 70 11.26 0.88 8.50
N ALA A 71 10.66 2.04 8.73
CA ALA A 71 11.37 3.20 9.26
C ALA A 71 12.07 2.88 10.59
N ILE A 72 11.41 2.13 11.48
CA ILE A 72 11.98 1.69 12.77
C ILE A 72 13.20 0.79 12.57
N SER A 73 13.15 -0.21 11.67
CA SER A 73 14.31 -1.08 11.38
C SER A 73 15.53 -0.30 10.89
N TRP A 74 15.32 0.77 10.13
CA TRP A 74 16.40 1.67 9.69
C TRP A 74 17.01 2.44 10.87
N PHE A 75 16.18 3.02 11.73
CA PHE A 75 16.66 3.72 12.93
C PHE A 75 17.44 2.78 13.86
N LEU A 76 16.95 1.55 14.03
CA LEU A 76 17.60 0.52 14.87
C LEU A 76 18.94 0.03 14.30
N CYS A 77 19.16 0.07 12.99
CA CYS A 77 20.47 -0.25 12.40
C CYS A 77 21.50 0.87 12.61
N LEU A 78 21.06 2.13 12.67
CA LEU A 78 21.93 3.28 12.85
C LEU A 78 22.33 3.53 14.31
N THR A 79 21.44 3.22 15.27
CA THR A 79 21.63 3.51 16.70
C THR A 79 22.88 2.84 17.31
N PRO A 80 23.16 1.54 17.08
CA PRO A 80 24.33 0.87 17.62
C PRO A 80 25.64 1.51 17.19
N THR A 81 25.70 2.04 15.96
CA THR A 81 26.86 2.73 15.38
C THR A 81 27.13 4.06 16.07
N ILE A 82 26.06 4.83 16.34
CA ILE A 82 26.14 6.08 17.09
C ILE A 82 26.61 5.79 18.51
N ILE A 83 26.05 4.77 19.15
CA ILE A 83 26.40 4.36 20.53
C ILE A 83 27.87 3.90 20.59
N THR A 84 28.33 3.07 19.65
CA THR A 84 29.73 2.64 19.61
C THR A 84 30.69 3.79 19.35
N MET A 85 30.34 4.76 18.51
CA MET A 85 31.16 5.96 18.31
C MET A 85 31.22 6.85 19.56
N VAL A 86 30.09 7.05 20.26
CA VAL A 86 30.04 7.83 21.51
C VAL A 86 30.85 7.18 22.63
N ILE A 87 30.86 5.84 22.71
CA ILE A 87 31.61 5.11 23.74
C ILE A 87 33.11 5.02 23.40
N SER A 88 33.46 4.94 22.11
CA SER A 88 34.84 4.62 21.67
C SER A 88 35.71 5.84 21.33
N LEU A 89 35.13 7.05 21.27
CA LEU A 89 35.84 8.27 20.89
C LEU A 89 35.75 9.32 22.01
N ASP A 90 36.89 9.91 22.36
CA ASP A 90 36.94 11.07 23.25
C ASP A 90 36.24 12.26 22.58
N LEU A 91 35.31 12.90 23.29
CA LEU A 91 34.54 14.07 22.86
C LEU A 91 35.44 15.26 22.44
N ARG A 92 36.69 15.30 22.94
CA ARG A 92 37.68 16.33 22.59
C ARG A 92 38.39 16.05 21.27
N ASN A 93 38.26 14.84 20.71
CA ASN A 93 38.91 14.47 19.46
C ASN A 93 38.13 15.06 18.27
N PRO A 94 38.76 15.84 17.37
CA PRO A 94 38.08 16.39 16.20
C PRO A 94 37.47 15.30 15.28
N LEU A 95 38.02 14.08 15.30
CA LEU A 95 37.46 12.94 14.56
C LEU A 95 36.09 12.51 15.07
N PHE A 96 35.77 12.75 16.35
CA PHE A 96 34.43 12.51 16.90
C PHE A 96 33.39 13.38 16.20
N TRP A 97 33.64 14.69 16.12
CA TRP A 97 32.72 15.63 15.49
C TRP A 97 32.60 15.43 13.98
N ILE A 98 33.69 15.06 13.31
CA ILE A 98 33.65 14.67 11.88
C ILE A 98 32.78 13.43 11.69
N ALA A 99 32.91 12.42 12.55
CA ALA A 99 32.12 11.19 12.46
C ALA A 99 30.63 11.44 12.76
N VAL A 100 30.31 12.27 13.75
CA VAL A 100 28.93 12.70 14.04
C VAL A 100 28.34 13.45 12.85
N LEU A 101 29.07 14.38 12.26
CA LEU A 101 28.61 15.16 11.10
C LEU A 101 28.38 14.26 9.88
N LEU A 102 29.28 13.30 9.64
CA LEU A 102 29.10 12.29 8.59
C LEU A 102 27.86 11.43 8.85
N ILE A 103 27.57 11.03 10.09
CA ILE A 103 26.34 10.28 10.42
C ILE A 103 25.09 11.13 10.19
N ILE A 104 25.09 12.41 10.57
CA ILE A 104 23.94 13.30 10.37
C ILE A 104 23.67 13.50 8.87
N VAL A 105 24.71 13.84 8.10
CA VAL A 105 24.62 13.99 6.64
C VAL A 105 24.18 12.68 6.00
N PHE A 106 24.74 11.56 6.45
CA PHE A 106 24.38 10.24 5.95
C PHE A 106 22.95 9.83 6.29
N GLY A 107 22.49 10.08 7.52
CA GLY A 107 21.11 9.88 7.94
C GLY A 107 20.14 10.70 7.10
N PHE A 108 20.50 11.94 6.78
CA PHE A 108 19.72 12.80 5.89
C PHE A 108 19.66 12.26 4.45
N VAL A 109 20.80 11.89 3.86
CA VAL A 109 20.88 11.37 2.48
C VAL A 109 20.15 10.04 2.33
N THR A 110 20.31 9.14 3.31
CA THR A 110 19.61 7.85 3.32
C THR A 110 18.11 8.03 3.48
N THR A 111 17.66 8.86 4.42
CA THR A 111 16.25 9.19 4.59
C THR A 111 15.67 9.79 3.31
N PHE A 112 16.32 10.79 2.71
CA PHE A 112 15.84 11.43 1.48
C PHE A 112 15.77 10.45 0.30
N SER A 113 16.82 9.65 0.10
CA SER A 113 16.86 8.61 -0.96
C SER A 113 15.77 7.56 -0.74
N PHE A 114 15.48 7.23 0.51
CA PHE A 114 14.45 6.27 0.88
C PHE A 114 13.05 6.83 0.64
N PHE A 115 12.78 8.07 1.03
CA PHE A 115 11.52 8.77 0.72
C PHE A 115 11.20 8.72 -0.77
N LYS A 116 12.20 8.95 -1.62
CA LYS A 116 12.09 8.86 -3.08
C LYS A 116 11.91 7.43 -3.58
N LEU A 117 12.69 6.47 -3.06
CA LEU A 117 12.59 5.05 -3.44
C LEU A 117 11.22 4.47 -3.11
N LEU A 118 10.64 4.91 -1.99
CA LEU A 118 9.34 4.50 -1.49
C LEU A 118 8.17 5.31 -2.06
N LYS A 119 8.43 6.34 -2.87
CA LYS A 119 7.43 7.23 -3.45
C LYS A 119 6.46 7.83 -2.41
N ILE A 120 6.96 8.13 -1.21
CA ILE A 120 6.13 8.68 -0.11
C ILE A 120 5.50 10.01 -0.53
N ASP A 121 6.23 10.81 -1.30
CA ASP A 121 5.75 12.04 -1.93
C ASP A 121 4.50 11.81 -2.78
N GLN A 122 4.48 10.76 -3.60
CA GLN A 122 3.31 10.40 -4.42
C GLN A 122 2.11 10.03 -3.55
N HIS A 123 2.32 9.37 -2.41
CA HIS A 123 1.25 9.05 -1.46
C HIS A 123 0.69 10.27 -0.72
N VAL A 124 1.52 11.26 -0.42
CA VAL A 124 1.05 12.50 0.18
C VAL A 124 0.24 13.30 -0.84
N ASN A 125 0.75 13.38 -2.08
CA ASN A 125 0.07 14.07 -3.17
C ASN A 125 -1.27 13.39 -3.55
N SER A 126 -1.35 12.05 -3.44
CA SER A 126 -2.57 11.32 -3.74
C SER A 126 -3.69 11.63 -2.74
N VAL A 127 -3.38 11.91 -1.47
CA VAL A 127 -4.37 12.39 -0.48
C VAL A 127 -4.96 13.73 -0.88
N GLU A 128 -4.14 14.66 -1.36
CA GLU A 128 -4.61 15.96 -1.80
C GLU A 128 -5.46 15.83 -3.09
N THR A 129 -5.02 14.97 -4.01
CA THR A 129 -5.74 14.66 -5.25
C THR A 129 -7.14 14.11 -4.96
N VAL A 130 -7.28 13.17 -4.02
CA VAL A 130 -8.58 12.63 -3.60
C VAL A 130 -9.47 13.69 -2.96
N LYS A 131 -8.91 14.58 -2.14
CA LYS A 131 -9.68 15.70 -1.55
C LYS A 131 -10.20 16.66 -2.61
N ARG A 132 -9.42 16.90 -3.67
CA ARG A 132 -9.81 17.75 -4.80
C ARG A 132 -10.86 17.07 -5.68
N SER A 133 -10.68 15.78 -6.01
CA SER A 133 -11.62 15.02 -6.84
C SER A 133 -13.00 14.89 -6.19
N TRP A 134 -13.05 14.74 -4.86
CA TRP A 134 -14.30 14.71 -4.10
C TRP A 134 -15.16 15.97 -4.26
N LYS A 135 -14.54 17.14 -4.48
CA LYS A 135 -15.25 18.41 -4.68
C LYS A 135 -15.76 18.61 -6.10
N ASN A 136 -15.09 18.01 -7.09
CA ASN A 136 -15.24 18.40 -8.50
C ASN A 136 -15.91 17.35 -9.39
N ASN A 137 -16.00 16.09 -8.95
CA ASN A 137 -16.47 14.98 -9.79
C ASN A 137 -17.89 14.53 -9.42
N LYS A 138 -18.69 14.17 -10.44
CA LYS A 138 -20.09 13.72 -10.28
C LYS A 138 -20.21 12.21 -10.04
N SER A 139 -19.32 11.39 -10.60
CA SER A 139 -19.41 9.93 -10.57
C SER A 139 -18.53 9.30 -9.48
N SER A 140 -19.07 8.34 -8.73
CA SER A 140 -18.35 7.62 -7.68
C SER A 140 -17.61 6.42 -8.26
N PHE A 141 -16.43 6.08 -7.70
CA PHE A 141 -15.65 4.90 -8.07
C PHE A 141 -16.38 3.59 -7.76
N PHE A 142 -17.04 3.56 -6.59
CA PHE A 142 -18.01 2.53 -6.27
C PHE A 142 -19.39 3.14 -6.31
N GLU A 143 -20.22 2.63 -7.21
CA GLU A 143 -21.64 2.93 -7.20
C GLU A 143 -22.29 2.24 -5.99
N ASN A 144 -23.24 2.94 -5.36
CA ASN A 144 -24.00 2.41 -4.23
C ASN A 144 -25.34 1.80 -4.66
N GLU A 145 -25.81 2.19 -5.84
CA GLU A 145 -27.07 1.75 -6.41
C GLU A 145 -26.78 1.08 -7.75
N VAL A 146 -27.65 0.15 -8.11
CA VAL A 146 -27.60 -0.51 -9.41
C VAL A 146 -28.29 0.43 -10.41
N ASP A 147 -27.51 0.92 -11.36
CA ASP A 147 -28.00 1.82 -12.41
C ASP A 147 -28.83 1.10 -13.49
N ASP A 148 -28.51 -0.17 -13.77
CA ASP A 148 -29.16 -1.02 -14.76
C ASP A 148 -29.40 -2.42 -14.16
N GLN A 149 -30.63 -2.64 -13.69
CA GLN A 149 -31.03 -3.86 -12.99
C GLN A 149 -30.87 -5.10 -13.87
N ALA A 150 -31.17 -5.01 -15.16
CA ALA A 150 -31.07 -6.14 -16.09
C ALA A 150 -29.60 -6.57 -16.26
N LYS A 151 -28.67 -5.61 -16.41
CA LYS A 151 -27.23 -5.92 -16.47
C LYS A 151 -26.69 -6.48 -15.17
N TYR A 152 -27.16 -5.99 -14.03
CA TYR A 152 -26.78 -6.53 -12.74
C TYR A 152 -27.23 -7.99 -12.56
N GLU A 153 -28.46 -8.32 -12.96
CA GLU A 153 -28.98 -9.68 -12.95
C GLU A 153 -28.20 -10.60 -13.89
N GLU A 154 -27.88 -10.14 -15.10
CA GLU A 154 -27.03 -10.87 -16.04
C GLU A 154 -25.64 -11.15 -15.42
N PHE A 155 -25.02 -10.13 -14.83
CA PHE A 155 -23.72 -10.25 -14.18
C PHE A 155 -23.73 -11.23 -13.01
N THR A 156 -24.72 -11.12 -12.13
CA THR A 156 -24.84 -11.99 -10.93
C THR A 156 -25.18 -13.43 -11.28
N SER A 157 -25.95 -13.67 -12.34
CA SER A 157 -26.25 -15.03 -12.82
C SER A 157 -24.98 -15.80 -13.23
N LYS A 158 -23.98 -15.10 -13.78
CA LYS A 158 -22.67 -15.67 -14.17
C LYS A 158 -21.78 -15.96 -12.96
N LEU A 159 -22.03 -15.31 -11.81
CA LEU A 159 -21.28 -15.49 -10.57
C LEU A 159 -21.77 -16.66 -9.71
N THR A 160 -23.02 -17.08 -9.90
CA THR A 160 -23.67 -18.09 -9.04
C THR A 160 -23.04 -19.48 -9.08
N SER A 161 -22.28 -19.81 -10.14
CA SER A 161 -21.66 -21.13 -10.34
C SER A 161 -20.26 -21.25 -9.74
N SER A 162 -19.46 -20.18 -9.78
CA SER A 162 -18.15 -20.10 -9.13
C SER A 162 -17.69 -18.63 -9.08
N LEU A 163 -17.06 -18.23 -7.98
CA LEU A 163 -16.44 -16.91 -7.84
C LEU A 163 -14.95 -17.11 -7.54
N SER A 164 -14.12 -16.75 -8.50
CA SER A 164 -12.66 -16.67 -8.40
C SER A 164 -12.22 -15.25 -8.76
N LEU A 165 -11.60 -14.57 -7.80
CA LEU A 165 -11.02 -13.24 -7.97
C LEU A 165 -9.49 -13.36 -7.97
N ASP A 166 -8.90 -13.18 -9.14
CA ASP A 166 -7.48 -13.32 -9.40
C ASP A 166 -6.81 -11.95 -9.55
N PHE A 167 -5.81 -11.70 -8.73
CA PHE A 167 -4.99 -10.49 -8.78
C PHE A 167 -3.72 -10.79 -9.57
N ILE A 168 -3.50 -10.04 -10.65
CA ILE A 168 -2.39 -10.24 -11.58
C ILE A 168 -1.36 -9.12 -11.48
N ASP A 169 -0.10 -9.42 -11.80
CA ASP A 169 0.95 -8.41 -11.93
C ASP A 169 0.98 -7.80 -13.35
N HIS A 170 1.88 -6.83 -13.58
CA HIS A 170 2.10 -6.23 -14.91
C HIS A 170 2.56 -7.23 -15.99
N LYS A 171 2.91 -8.47 -15.63
CA LYS A 171 3.25 -9.56 -16.55
C LYS A 171 2.10 -10.56 -16.71
N ASN A 172 0.89 -10.21 -16.25
CA ASN A 172 -0.29 -11.08 -16.20
C ASN A 172 -0.12 -12.37 -15.39
N ALA A 173 0.86 -12.42 -14.47
CA ALA A 173 1.02 -13.57 -13.60
C ALA A 173 0.11 -13.43 -12.37
N VAL A 174 -0.64 -14.48 -12.03
CA VAL A 174 -1.51 -14.50 -10.84
C VAL A 174 -0.65 -14.45 -9.58
N ILE A 175 -0.77 -13.36 -8.82
CA ILE A 175 -0.08 -13.14 -7.54
C ILE A 175 -0.93 -13.68 -6.39
N LYS A 176 -2.26 -13.55 -6.49
CA LYS A 176 -3.18 -13.89 -5.41
C LYS A 176 -4.53 -14.30 -5.95
N ASN A 177 -5.10 -15.35 -5.39
CA ASN A 177 -6.43 -15.86 -5.72
C ASN A 177 -7.33 -15.85 -4.48
N TYR A 178 -8.55 -15.32 -4.66
CA TYR A 178 -9.61 -15.32 -3.66
C TYR A 178 -10.86 -15.99 -4.21
N ASN A 179 -11.29 -17.07 -3.57
CA ASN A 179 -12.63 -17.61 -3.76
C ASN A 179 -13.61 -16.95 -2.77
N PHE A 180 -14.91 -17.22 -2.93
CA PHE A 180 -15.95 -16.64 -2.07
C PHE A 180 -15.67 -16.80 -0.56
N GLU A 181 -15.28 -17.99 -0.10
CA GLU A 181 -14.98 -18.22 1.32
C GLU A 181 -13.78 -17.41 1.82
N LYS A 182 -12.72 -17.27 1.02
CA LYS A 182 -11.59 -16.40 1.36
C LYS A 182 -11.99 -14.92 1.41
N ILE A 183 -12.86 -14.47 0.51
CA ILE A 183 -13.39 -13.09 0.53
C ILE A 183 -14.23 -12.88 1.78
N LYS A 184 -15.12 -13.82 2.11
CA LYS A 184 -15.93 -13.80 3.32
C LYS A 184 -15.07 -13.70 4.56
N LEU A 185 -14.06 -14.56 4.70
CA LEU A 185 -13.10 -14.52 5.81
C LEU A 185 -12.35 -13.18 5.88
N TYR A 186 -11.93 -12.63 4.74
CA TYR A 186 -11.26 -11.33 4.68
C TYR A 186 -12.16 -10.17 5.17
N CYS A 187 -13.45 -10.25 4.88
CA CYS A 187 -14.41 -9.21 5.22
C CYS A 187 -14.93 -9.32 6.67
N MET A 188 -14.78 -10.47 7.33
CA MET A 188 -15.26 -10.68 8.70
C MET A 188 -14.16 -10.34 9.73
N THR A 189 -14.43 -9.41 10.64
CA THR A 189 -13.55 -9.05 11.76
C THR A 189 -14.31 -9.21 13.07
N LYS A 190 -13.84 -10.06 13.98
CA LYS A 190 -14.53 -10.37 15.25
C LYS A 190 -16.02 -10.71 15.05
N GLN A 191 -16.31 -11.56 14.07
CA GLN A 191 -17.67 -11.98 13.66
C GLN A 191 -18.57 -10.88 13.05
N ASN A 192 -18.09 -9.64 12.93
CA ASN A 192 -18.81 -8.56 12.26
C ASN A 192 -18.26 -8.32 10.86
N PHE A 193 -19.16 -8.04 9.92
CA PHE A 193 -18.78 -7.66 8.56
C PHE A 193 -18.14 -6.26 8.54
N SER A 194 -17.04 -6.12 7.81
CA SER A 194 -16.31 -4.88 7.59
C SER A 194 -16.43 -4.42 6.14
N ALA A 195 -17.29 -3.43 5.90
CA ALA A 195 -17.44 -2.80 4.58
C ALA A 195 -16.11 -2.23 4.07
N ASN A 196 -15.28 -1.67 4.96
CA ASN A 196 -13.97 -1.14 4.61
C ASN A 196 -13.02 -2.22 4.11
N ASN A 197 -13.09 -3.45 4.63
CA ASN A 197 -12.26 -4.54 4.12
C ASN A 197 -12.72 -4.95 2.72
N LEU A 198 -14.03 -5.07 2.47
CA LEU A 198 -14.53 -5.37 1.14
C LEU A 198 -14.15 -4.28 0.13
N ASN A 199 -14.40 -3.01 0.49
CA ASN A 199 -14.03 -1.87 -0.35
C ASN A 199 -12.53 -1.85 -0.63
N TYR A 200 -11.69 -2.18 0.36
CA TYR A 200 -10.23 -2.22 0.19
C TYR A 200 -9.75 -3.39 -0.66
N LEU A 201 -10.40 -4.56 -0.58
CA LEU A 201 -10.12 -5.69 -1.45
C LEU A 201 -10.38 -5.33 -2.92
N LEU A 202 -11.44 -4.56 -3.17
CA LEU A 202 -11.86 -4.16 -4.50
C LEU A 202 -11.29 -2.80 -4.94
N PHE A 203 -10.60 -2.07 -4.07
CA PHE A 203 -9.99 -0.78 -4.41
C PHE A 203 -8.67 -1.02 -5.15
N ILE A 204 -8.80 -1.41 -6.41
CA ILE A 204 -7.73 -1.79 -7.32
C ILE A 204 -8.02 -1.27 -8.73
N ASP A 205 -6.97 -1.05 -9.52
CA ASP A 205 -7.12 -0.85 -10.97
C ASP A 205 -7.74 -2.11 -11.60
N PRO A 206 -8.86 -2.00 -12.34
CA PRO A 206 -9.51 -3.12 -13.01
C PRO A 206 -8.57 -3.91 -13.94
N GLU A 207 -7.50 -3.29 -14.45
CA GLU A 207 -6.50 -3.98 -15.28
C GLU A 207 -5.75 -5.09 -14.54
N PHE A 208 -5.65 -5.03 -13.21
CA PHE A 208 -4.94 -6.02 -12.37
C PHE A 208 -5.84 -7.03 -11.67
N VAL A 209 -7.13 -7.08 -12.03
CA VAL A 209 -8.08 -8.02 -11.43
C VAL A 209 -8.88 -8.76 -12.49
N LEU A 210 -8.95 -10.07 -12.33
CA LEU A 210 -9.75 -10.97 -13.15
C LEU A 210 -10.83 -11.60 -12.28
N LEU A 211 -12.06 -11.60 -12.77
CA LEU A 211 -13.15 -12.37 -12.21
C LEU A 211 -13.41 -13.56 -13.13
N ASN A 212 -13.23 -14.78 -12.63
CA ASN A 212 -13.41 -16.01 -13.41
C ASN A 212 -12.65 -15.95 -14.76
N ASN A 213 -11.39 -15.52 -14.72
CA ASN A 213 -10.51 -15.29 -15.88
C ASN A 213 -10.93 -14.16 -16.84
N GLN A 214 -11.89 -13.31 -16.48
CA GLN A 214 -12.31 -12.16 -17.28
C GLN A 214 -11.91 -10.85 -16.61
N LYS A 215 -11.40 -9.89 -17.39
CA LYS A 215 -11.12 -8.54 -16.89
C LYS A 215 -12.42 -7.85 -16.48
N LEU A 216 -12.35 -7.12 -15.38
CA LEU A 216 -13.45 -6.27 -14.94
C LEU A 216 -13.26 -4.86 -15.49
N ASP A 217 -14.36 -4.13 -15.65
CA ASP A 217 -14.35 -2.68 -15.69
C ASP A 217 -14.81 -2.11 -14.34
N PHE A 218 -14.82 -0.79 -14.20
CA PHE A 218 -15.25 -0.13 -12.95
C PHE A 218 -16.71 -0.41 -12.57
N LYS A 219 -17.57 -0.57 -13.58
CA LYS A 219 -19.00 -0.79 -13.37
C LYS A 219 -19.25 -2.22 -12.86
N LEU A 220 -18.64 -3.21 -13.50
CA LEU A 220 -18.66 -4.60 -13.06
C LEU A 220 -17.99 -4.79 -11.70
N LEU A 221 -16.95 -4.01 -11.40
CA LEU A 221 -16.31 -4.00 -10.08
C LEU A 221 -17.24 -3.41 -9.00
N SER A 222 -18.06 -2.40 -9.35
CA SER A 222 -19.14 -1.90 -8.50
C SER A 222 -20.24 -2.94 -8.30
N TYR A 223 -20.68 -3.64 -9.35
CA TYR A 223 -21.65 -4.73 -9.24
C TYR A 223 -21.13 -5.88 -8.38
N LEU A 224 -19.85 -6.24 -8.53
CA LEU A 224 -19.20 -7.25 -7.69
C LEU A 224 -19.21 -6.84 -6.22
N ARG A 225 -18.91 -5.57 -5.92
CA ARG A 225 -19.00 -5.02 -4.57
C ARG A 225 -20.41 -5.16 -4.01
N ILE A 226 -21.43 -4.74 -4.76
CA ILE A 226 -22.84 -4.80 -4.33
C ILE A 226 -23.24 -6.26 -4.04
N TYR A 227 -22.94 -7.17 -4.98
CA TYR A 227 -23.22 -8.59 -4.84
C TYR A 227 -22.56 -9.20 -3.60
N LEU A 228 -21.25 -8.99 -3.42
CA LEU A 228 -20.50 -9.52 -2.28
C LEU A 228 -20.99 -8.94 -0.94
N PHE A 229 -21.33 -7.65 -0.92
CA PHE A 229 -21.88 -7.00 0.26
C PHE A 229 -23.22 -7.65 0.65
N GLN A 230 -24.13 -7.83 -0.31
CA GLN A 230 -25.43 -8.48 -0.08
C GLN A 230 -25.28 -9.93 0.38
N LYS A 231 -24.41 -10.71 -0.28
CA LYS A 231 -24.20 -12.14 0.04
C LYS A 231 -23.52 -12.40 1.38
N ILE A 232 -22.65 -11.49 1.84
CA ILE A 232 -21.91 -11.67 3.09
C ILE A 232 -22.63 -11.01 4.26
N ASN A 233 -23.21 -9.82 4.06
CA ASN A 233 -23.74 -8.97 5.13
C ASN A 233 -25.29 -8.94 5.18
N ASN A 234 -25.99 -9.59 4.25
CA ASN A 234 -27.46 -9.60 4.15
C ASN A 234 -28.11 -8.20 4.22
N SER A 235 -27.43 -7.17 3.70
CA SER A 235 -27.90 -5.77 3.73
C SER A 235 -27.41 -4.98 2.51
N ALA A 236 -27.93 -3.78 2.30
CA ALA A 236 -27.53 -2.92 1.19
C ALA A 236 -26.16 -2.24 1.44
N PRO A 237 -25.32 -2.02 0.41
CA PRO A 237 -23.99 -1.44 0.56
C PRO A 237 -24.06 0.05 0.92
N PHE A 238 -23.71 0.40 2.16
CA PHE A 238 -23.58 1.80 2.59
C PHE A 238 -22.12 2.19 2.81
N PHE A 239 -21.72 3.37 2.32
CA PHE A 239 -20.60 4.13 2.87
C PHE A 239 -21.15 5.01 4.00
N SER A 240 -20.53 4.96 5.18
CA SER A 240 -20.81 5.84 6.33
C SER A 240 -19.87 7.04 6.39
#